data_AF-U9U4Q1-F1
#
_entry.id   AF-U9U4Q1-F1
#
_cell.length_a   1.000
_cell.length_b   1.000
_cell.length_c   1.000
_cell.angle_alpha   90.00
_cell.angle_beta   90.00
_cell.angle_gamma   90.00
#
_symmetry.space_group_name_H-M   'P 1'
#
loop_
_entity.id
_entity.type
_entity.pdbx_description
1 polymer ?
#
loop_
_entity_poly.entity_id
_entity_poly.type
_entity_poly.pdbx_seq_one_letter_code
_entity_poly.pdbx_strand_id
1 'polypeptide(L)'
;MFMNQISSLKSLEHSSGYANRIKFIYSPGAKICLPNLVELKCHANIYPEFFYQISQICHNIQSLTIRFIDTAVISDGVTDLISLQNNL
;
A
#
# COMPACT_ATOMS: atom_id res chain seq x y z
N MET A 1 -12.64 -12.81 3.51
CA MET A 1 -12.01 -11.47 3.57
C MET A 1 -13.07 -10.44 3.93
N PHE A 2 -12.86 -9.65 4.99
CA PHE A 2 -13.79 -8.60 5.44
C PHE A 2 -13.86 -7.39 4.48
N MET A 3 -13.04 -7.34 3.42
CA MET A 3 -13.01 -6.23 2.46
C MET A 3 -14.32 -6.03 1.70
N ASN A 4 -15.15 -7.07 1.56
CA ASN A 4 -16.46 -6.93 0.93
C ASN A 4 -17.52 -6.33 1.86
N GLN A 5 -17.19 -6.09 3.14
CA GLN A 5 -18.11 -5.55 4.14
C GLN A 5 -17.84 -4.07 4.45
N ILE A 6 -16.76 -3.50 3.90
CA ILE A 6 -16.42 -2.08 4.06
C ILE A 6 -16.39 -1.41 2.69
N SER A 7 -17.05 -0.27 2.58
CA SER A 7 -17.09 0.53 1.35
C SER A 7 -15.86 1.42 1.19
N SER A 8 -15.13 1.69 2.28
CA SER A 8 -13.93 2.53 2.26
C SER A 8 -13.00 2.18 3.40
N LEU A 9 -11.73 1.95 3.07
CA LEU A 9 -10.61 1.87 4.00
C LEU A 9 -9.86 3.20 3.98
N LYS A 10 -9.54 3.74 5.15
CA LYS A 10 -8.85 5.05 5.28
C LYS A 10 -7.38 4.93 5.65
N SER A 11 -7.01 3.91 6.41
CA SER A 11 -5.63 3.64 6.81
C SER A 11 -5.31 2.17 6.60
N LEU A 12 -4.12 1.90 6.06
CA LEU A 12 -3.60 0.57 5.82
C LEU A 12 -2.21 0.47 6.43
N GLU A 13 -2.02 -0.48 7.35
CA GLU A 13 -0.71 -0.85 7.86
C GLU A 13 -0.31 -2.22 7.31
N HIS A 14 0.80 -2.27 6.59
CA HIS A 14 1.37 -3.50 6.04
C HIS A 14 2.75 -3.78 6.64
N SER A 15 2.83 -4.76 7.52
CA SER A 15 4.05 -5.12 8.25
C SER A 15 4.73 -6.40 7.75
N SER A 16 4.21 -7.07 6.72
CA SER A 16 4.79 -8.34 6.28
C SER A 16 5.96 -8.12 5.32
N GLY A 17 7.12 -8.65 5.68
CA GLY A 17 8.33 -8.64 4.83
C GLY A 17 8.28 -9.69 3.72
N TYR A 18 9.45 -10.10 3.23
CA TYR A 18 9.68 -10.95 2.05
C TYR A 18 8.84 -12.25 1.93
N ALA A 19 8.12 -12.71 2.94
CA ALA A 19 7.40 -13.99 2.91
C ALA A 19 5.98 -13.94 2.33
N ASN A 20 5.34 -12.77 2.20
CA ASN A 20 3.93 -12.71 1.82
C ASN A 20 3.70 -11.86 0.58
N ARG A 21 3.71 -12.49 -0.60
CA ARG A 21 3.17 -11.86 -1.81
C ARG A 21 1.71 -11.55 -1.55
N ILE A 22 1.39 -10.27 -1.51
CA ILE A 22 0.10 -9.76 -1.12
C ILE A 22 -0.96 -10.21 -2.12
N LYS A 23 -1.68 -11.29 -1.78
CA LYS A 23 -2.81 -11.77 -2.58
C LYS A 23 -4.05 -10.88 -2.45
N PHE A 24 -4.13 -10.05 -1.40
CA PHE A 24 -5.35 -9.31 -1.10
C PHE A 24 -5.64 -8.16 -2.07
N ILE A 25 -4.62 -7.54 -2.65
CA ILE A 25 -4.83 -6.44 -3.61
C ILE A 25 -5.55 -6.94 -4.87
N TYR A 26 -5.37 -8.22 -5.22
CA TYR A 26 -6.10 -8.84 -6.32
C TYR A 26 -7.56 -9.19 -5.99
N SER A 27 -7.98 -9.07 -4.73
CA SER A 27 -9.36 -9.33 -4.36
C SER A 27 -10.28 -8.23 -4.92
N PRO A 28 -11.49 -8.56 -5.39
CA PRO A 28 -12.46 -7.56 -5.83
C PRO A 28 -12.76 -6.53 -4.73
N GLY A 29 -12.79 -6.95 -3.47
CA GLY A 29 -13.00 -6.06 -2.32
C GLY A 29 -11.94 -4.97 -2.19
N ALA A 30 -10.69 -5.23 -2.56
CA ALA A 30 -9.62 -4.22 -2.53
C ALA A 30 -9.90 -3.07 -3.50
N LYS A 31 -10.43 -3.35 -4.69
CA LYS A 31 -10.82 -2.31 -5.66
C LYS A 31 -12.01 -1.47 -5.19
N ILE A 32 -12.80 -1.98 -4.25
CA ILE A 32 -13.93 -1.26 -3.67
C ILE A 32 -13.46 -0.38 -2.51
N CYS A 33 -12.67 -0.93 -1.59
CA CYS A 33 -12.37 -0.24 -0.33
C CYS A 33 -11.12 0.64 -0.38
N LEU A 34 -10.12 0.33 -1.21
CA LEU A 34 -8.83 1.06 -1.24
C LEU A 34 -8.79 2.40 -2.00
N PRO A 35 -9.65 2.72 -2.99
CA PRO A 35 -9.54 4.00 -3.72
C PRO A 35 -9.56 5.27 -2.85
N ASN A 36 -10.13 5.15 -1.65
CA ASN A 36 -10.27 6.22 -0.67
C ASN A 36 -9.22 6.19 0.45
N LEU A 37 -8.15 5.41 0.28
CA LEU A 37 -7.06 5.29 1.24
C LEU A 37 -6.33 6.64 1.38
N VAL A 38 -6.11 7.07 2.62
CA VAL A 38 -5.47 8.34 2.97
C VAL A 38 -4.10 8.10 3.62
N GLU A 39 -3.98 7.05 4.42
CA GLU A 39 -2.75 6.73 5.15
C GLU A 39 -2.24 5.33 4.79
N LEU A 40 -0.96 5.25 4.43
CA LEU A 40 -0.25 4.00 4.22
C LEU A 40 0.95 3.91 5.17
N LYS A 41 0.99 2.85 5.98
CA LYS A 41 2.12 2.51 6.84
C LYS A 41 2.72 1.20 6.38
N CYS A 42 4.04 1.15 6.20
CA CYS A 42 4.71 -0.04 5.70
C CYS A 42 6.11 -0.24 6.28
N HIS A 43 6.68 -1.41 6.06
CA HIS A 43 8.12 -1.66 6.28
C HIS A 43 8.91 -1.34 5.01
N ALA A 44 10.18 -0.94 5.17
CA ALA A 44 11.06 -0.63 4.05
C ALA A 44 11.31 -1.83 3.12
N ASN A 45 11.30 -3.06 3.66
CA ASN A 45 11.55 -4.30 2.94
C ASN A 45 10.32 -4.90 2.22
N ILE A 46 9.28 -4.10 1.98
CA ILE A 46 8.16 -4.54 1.15
C ILE A 46 8.60 -4.65 -0.32
N TYR A 47 8.02 -5.61 -1.03
CA TYR A 47 8.20 -5.81 -2.46
C TYR A 47 7.76 -4.61 -3.32
N PRO A 48 8.53 -4.20 -4.34
CA PRO A 48 8.15 -3.14 -5.28
C PRO A 48 6.77 -3.32 -5.91
N GLU A 49 6.37 -4.57 -6.19
CA GLU A 49 5.07 -4.89 -6.77
C GLU A 49 3.89 -4.46 -5.89
N PHE A 50 4.06 -4.41 -4.56
CA PHE A 50 3.05 -3.85 -3.68
C PHE A 50 2.82 -2.37 -3.98
N PHE A 51 3.89 -1.59 -4.02
CA PHE A 51 3.80 -0.15 -4.25
C PHE A 51 3.26 0.16 -5.63
N TYR A 52 3.72 -0.58 -6.66
CA TYR A 52 3.15 -0.52 -7.99
C TYR A 52 1.64 -0.75 -7.95
N GLN A 53 1.15 -1.82 -7.32
CA GLN A 53 -0.29 -2.10 -7.29
C GLN A 53 -1.11 -1.09 -6.49
N ILE A 54 -0.60 -0.64 -5.34
CA ILE A 54 -1.25 0.42 -4.56
C ILE A 54 -1.35 1.69 -5.40
N SER A 55 -0.29 2.06 -6.13
CA SER A 55 -0.28 3.24 -7.00
C SER A 55 -1.34 3.22 -8.11
N GLN A 56 -1.75 2.02 -8.55
CA GLN A 56 -2.79 1.87 -9.58
C GLN A 56 -4.22 1.96 -9.04
N ILE A 57 -4.40 1.86 -7.72
CA ILE A 57 -5.73 1.83 -7.08
C ILE A 57 -5.95 3.09 -6.23
N CYS A 58 -4.91 3.55 -5.56
CA CYS A 58 -4.93 4.64 -4.60
C CYS A 58 -4.25 5.87 -5.21
N HIS A 59 -4.99 6.96 -5.31
CA HIS A 59 -4.50 8.25 -5.83
C HIS A 59 -4.66 9.40 -4.82
N ASN A 60 -5.09 9.08 -3.59
CA ASN A 60 -5.39 10.05 -2.53
C ASN A 60 -4.66 9.74 -1.21
N ILE A 61 -3.54 9.02 -1.26
CA ILE A 61 -2.70 8.87 -0.09
C ILE A 61 -2.07 10.23 0.22
N GLN A 62 -2.18 10.65 1.48
CA GLN A 62 -1.67 11.93 2.01
C GLN A 62 -0.62 11.72 3.11
N SER A 63 -0.49 10.49 3.62
CA SER A 63 0.51 10.13 4.61
C SER A 63 1.12 8.78 4.27
N LEU A 64 2.43 8.76 4.06
CA LEU A 64 3.23 7.56 3.85
C LEU A 64 4.25 7.43 4.98
N THR A 65 4.12 6.39 5.79
CA THR A 65 5.11 6.07 6.84
C THR A 65 5.85 4.79 6.47
N ILE A 66 7.17 4.89 6.32
CA ILE A 66 8.03 3.74 6.06
C ILE A 66 8.87 3.46 7.31
N ARG A 67 8.68 2.29 7.91
CA ARG A 67 9.48 1.80 9.03
C ARG A 67 10.71 1.07 8.52
N PHE A 68 11.87 1.58 8.88
CA PHE A 68 13.15 0.92 8.60
C PHE A 68 13.38 -0.22 9.58
N ILE A 69 13.94 -1.31 9.06
CA ILE A 69 14.46 -2.44 9.83
C ILE A 69 15.95 -2.50 9.48
N ASP A 70 16.83 -2.88 10.41
CA ASP A 70 18.30 -2.67 10.39
C ASP A 70 19.04 -2.99 9.07
N THR A 71 18.48 -3.84 8.20
CA THR A 71 19.08 -4.24 6.91
C THR A 71 18.23 -3.90 5.68
N ALA A 72 17.12 -3.18 5.84
CA ALA A 72 16.14 -2.95 4.79
C ALA A 72 16.50 -1.74 3.93
N VAL A 73 16.61 -1.97 2.62
CA VAL A 73 16.66 -0.92 1.60
C VAL A 73 15.23 -0.56 1.20
N ILE A 74 14.98 0.72 0.92
CA ILE A 74 13.69 1.18 0.41
C ILE A 74 13.46 0.54 -0.96
N SER A 75 12.28 -0.05 -1.16
CA SER A 75 11.90 -0.59 -2.46
C SER A 75 11.69 0.52 -3.49
N ASP A 76 12.24 0.35 -4.70
CA ASP A 76 12.17 1.30 -5.81
C ASP A 76 10.74 1.73 -6.16
N GLY A 77 9.74 0.85 -5.96
CA GLY A 77 8.33 1.15 -6.22
C GLY A 77 7.73 2.26 -5.36
N VAL A 78 8.40 2.69 -4.28
CA VAL A 78 7.95 3.85 -3.47
C VAL A 78 7.91 5.13 -4.30
N THR A 79 8.85 5.31 -5.22
CA THR A 79 8.88 6.49 -6.09
C THR A 79 7.65 6.53 -7.01
N ASP A 80 7.30 5.37 -7.59
CA ASP A 80 6.11 5.23 -8.43
C ASP A 80 4.84 5.56 -7.63
N LEU A 81 4.75 5.05 -6.40
CA LEU A 81 3.64 5.34 -5.51
C LEU A 81 3.46 6.84 -5.29
N ILE A 82 4.55 7.54 -4.91
CA ILE A 82 4.53 8.99 -4.64
C ILE A 82 4.15 9.77 -5.89
N SER A 83 4.73 9.43 -7.05
CA SER A 83 4.49 10.14 -8.31
C SER A 83 3.04 10.09 -8.79
N LEU A 84 2.27 9.09 -8.36
CA LEU A 84 0.89 8.85 -8.76
C LEU A 84 -0.15 9.32 -7.73
N GLN A 85 0.28 9.96 -6.64
CA GLN A 85 -0.63 10.58 -5.67
C GLN A 85 -0.94 12.03 -6.03
N ASN A 86 -2.16 12.47 -5.73
CA ASN A 86 -2.60 13.82 -6.07
C ASN A 86 -1.89 14.92 -5.28
N ASN A 87 -1.33 14.66 -4.08
CA ASN A 87 -0.56 15.59 -3.23
C ASN A 87 0.02 14.83 -1.99
N LEU A 88 1.02 13.96 -2.18
CA LEU A 88 1.68 13.22 -1.09
C LEU A 88 2.99 13.86 -0.64
#